data_AF-A0A2P8N8S4-F1
#
_entry.id   AF-A0A2P8N8S4-F1
#
_cell.length_a   1.000
_cell.length_b   1.000
_cell.length_c   1.000
_cell.angle_alpha   90.00
_cell.angle_beta   90.00
_cell.angle_gamma   90.00
#
_symmetry.space_group_name_H-M   'P 1'
#
loop_
_entity.id
_entity.type
_entity.pdbx_description
1 polymer ?
#
loop_
_entity_poly.entity_id
_entity_poly.type
_entity_poly.pdbx_seq_one_letter_code
_entity_poly.pdbx_strand_id
1 'polypeptide(L)'
;MTITIPWKTAAAQSGRRAADKLFQLDGRPSDARVKSILTSICTGLAELMLEHGEEDAAMDVAAAAMADAFLERIVILETARIVG
;
A
#
# COMPACT_ATOMS: atom_id res chain seq x y z
N MET A 1 16.94 -18.68 -10.38
CA MET A 1 16.05 -19.10 -9.28
C MET A 1 15.06 -17.97 -9.06
N THR A 2 13.80 -18.13 -9.48
CA THR A 2 12.76 -17.11 -9.29
C THR A 2 12.19 -17.28 -7.89
N ILE A 3 12.41 -16.29 -7.02
CA ILE A 3 11.82 -16.29 -5.68
C ILE A 3 10.34 -15.96 -5.86
N THR A 4 9.47 -16.97 -5.75
CA THR A 4 8.02 -16.77 -5.75
C THR A 4 7.63 -16.18 -4.40
N ILE A 5 7.56 -14.85 -4.33
CA ILE A 5 7.00 -14.15 -3.17
C ILE A 5 5.47 -14.32 -3.24
N PRO A 6 4.80 -14.82 -2.20
CA PRO A 6 3.34 -14.85 -2.17
C PRO A 6 2.78 -13.45 -2.43
N TRP A 7 1.84 -13.32 -3.37
CA TRP A 7 1.30 -12.02 -3.81
C TRP A 7 0.76 -11.18 -2.65
N LYS A 8 0.18 -11.80 -1.60
CA LYS A 8 -0.24 -11.11 -0.36
C LYS A 8 0.92 -10.38 0.32
N THR A 9 2.08 -11.01 0.37
CA THR A 9 3.30 -10.43 0.97
C THR A 9 3.81 -9.28 0.11
N ALA A 10 3.77 -9.42 -1.23
CA ALA A 10 4.14 -8.37 -2.15
C ALA A 10 3.20 -7.14 -2.05
N ALA A 11 1.89 -7.39 -1.97
CA ALA A 11 0.86 -6.36 -1.81
C ALA A 11 1.04 -5.58 -0.48
N ALA A 12 1.21 -6.30 0.64
CA ALA A 12 1.47 -5.68 1.95
C ALA A 12 2.79 -4.88 1.99
N GLN A 13 3.86 -5.37 1.33
CA GLN A 13 5.10 -4.61 1.20
C GLN A 13 4.93 -3.32 0.38
N SER A 14 4.12 -3.37 -0.68
CA SER A 14 3.82 -2.19 -1.49
C SER A 14 3.08 -1.13 -0.68
N GLY A 15 2.07 -1.53 0.10
CA GLY A 15 1.35 -0.65 1.04
C GLY A 15 2.28 0.05 2.04
N ARG A 16 3.20 -0.70 2.68
CA ARG A 16 4.19 -0.10 3.59
C ARG A 16 5.10 0.93 2.92
N ARG A 17 5.65 0.61 1.75
CA ARG A 17 6.54 1.53 1.01
C ARG A 17 5.83 2.81 0.58
N ALA A 18 4.55 2.71 0.23
CA ALA A 18 3.76 3.88 -0.12
C ALA A 18 3.54 4.81 1.08
N ALA A 19 3.26 4.25 2.27
CA ALA A 19 3.16 5.01 3.49
C ALA A 19 4.51 5.66 3.86
N ASP A 20 5.64 4.96 3.69
CA ASP A 20 6.95 5.57 3.91
C ASP A 20 7.19 6.77 2.97
N LYS A 21 6.88 6.63 1.67
CA LYS A 21 6.98 7.74 0.70
C LYS A 21 6.07 8.91 1.05
N LEU A 22 4.89 8.63 1.59
CA LEU A 22 3.94 9.66 2.03
C LEU A 22 4.55 10.55 3.13
N PHE A 23 5.39 9.99 4.01
CA PHE A 23 6.05 10.69 5.12
C PHE A 23 7.49 11.15 4.82
N GLN A 24 8.04 10.88 3.62
CA GLN A 24 9.39 11.31 3.23
C GLN A 24 9.52 12.81 2.95
N LEU A 25 8.41 13.48 2.62
CA LEU A 25 8.39 14.93 2.42
C LEU A 25 7.92 15.56 3.73
N ASP A 26 8.83 16.26 4.43
CA ASP A 26 8.59 16.89 5.72
C ASP A 26 7.21 17.57 5.80
N GLY A 27 6.39 17.11 6.75
CA GLY A 27 5.05 17.63 7.00
C GLY A 27 4.00 16.52 7.15
N ARG A 28 2.92 16.83 7.87
CA ARG A 28 1.77 15.94 7.99
C ARG A 28 1.16 15.73 6.60
N PRO A 29 0.96 14.48 6.15
CA PRO A 29 0.29 14.25 4.89
C PRO A 29 -1.16 14.74 4.97
N SER A 30 -1.59 15.52 3.99
CA SER A 30 -2.99 15.93 3.89
C SER A 30 -3.85 14.74 3.47
N ASP A 31 -5.11 14.70 3.91
CA ASP A 31 -6.08 13.66 3.54
C ASP A 31 -6.19 13.50 2.01
N ALA A 32 -6.10 14.60 1.26
CA ALA A 32 -6.09 14.59 -0.20
C ALA A 32 -4.89 13.81 -0.78
N ARG A 33 -3.72 13.95 -0.15
CA ARG A 33 -2.49 13.26 -0.56
C ARG A 33 -2.53 11.79 -0.17
N VAL A 34 -3.07 11.44 1.00
CA VAL A 34 -3.34 10.05 1.40
C VAL A 34 -4.26 9.37 0.40
N LYS A 35 -5.39 10.01 0.06
CA LYS A 35 -6.35 9.50 -0.93
C LYS A 35 -5.72 9.33 -2.31
N SER A 36 -4.94 10.31 -2.78
CA SER A 36 -4.27 10.23 -4.08
C SER A 36 -3.32 9.03 -4.18
N ILE A 37 -2.51 8.80 -3.13
CA ILE A 37 -1.60 7.65 -3.08
C ILE A 37 -2.37 6.33 -3.04
N LEU A 38 -3.42 6.22 -2.21
CA LEU A 38 -4.28 5.04 -2.16
C LEU A 38 -4.91 4.73 -3.52
N THR A 39 -5.47 5.73 -4.21
CA THR A 39 -6.05 5.54 -5.54
C THR A 39 -5.01 5.06 -6.54
N SER A 40 -3.84 5.69 -6.59
CA SER A 40 -2.77 5.31 -7.53
C SER A 40 -2.28 3.88 -7.32
N ILE A 41 -2.26 3.43 -6.07
CA ILE A 41 -1.88 2.07 -5.69
C ILE A 41 -2.95 1.07 -6.10
N CYS A 42 -4.24 1.35 -5.81
CA CYS A 42 -5.34 0.50 -6.23
C CYS A 42 -5.42 0.37 -7.76
N THR A 43 -5.19 1.46 -8.49
CA THR A 43 -5.13 1.43 -9.96
C THR A 43 -3.99 0.56 -10.47
N GLY A 44 -2.77 0.73 -9.96
CA GLY A 44 -1.63 -0.09 -10.38
C GLY A 44 -1.78 -1.57 -10.02
N LEU A 45 -2.46 -1.88 -8.91
CA LEU A 45 -2.80 -3.26 -8.55
C LEU A 45 -3.83 -3.84 -9.52
N ALA A 46 -4.87 -3.08 -9.87
CA ALA A 46 -5.87 -3.51 -10.85
C ALA A 46 -5.25 -3.76 -12.24
N GLU A 47 -4.33 -2.89 -12.69
CA GLU A 47 -3.61 -3.05 -13.96
C GLU A 47 -2.75 -4.33 -13.99
N LEU A 48 -1.94 -4.57 -12.95
CA LEU A 48 -1.10 -5.76 -12.84
C LEU A 48 -1.91 -7.06 -12.82
N MET A 49 -3.11 -7.04 -12.23
CA MET A 49 -3.96 -8.22 -12.10
C MET A 49 -4.73 -8.52 -13.39
N LEU A 50 -5.15 -7.49 -14.14
CA LEU A 50 -5.63 -7.64 -15.51
C LEU A 50 -4.58 -8.29 -16.42
N GLU A 51 -3.31 -7.91 -16.27
CA GLU A 51 -2.19 -8.50 -17.02
C GLU A 51 -1.91 -9.96 -16.64
N HIS A 52 -2.32 -10.41 -15.45
CA HIS A 52 -2.07 -11.77 -14.96
C HIS A 52 -3.29 -12.70 -14.99
N GLY A 53 -4.47 -12.19 -15.35
CA GLY A 53 -5.69 -13.00 -15.49
C GLY A 53 -6.19 -13.61 -14.17
N GLU A 54 -5.88 -12.97 -13.04
CA GLU A 54 -6.30 -13.44 -11.72
C GLU A 54 -7.80 -13.16 -11.46
N GLU A 55 -8.47 -14.09 -10.76
CA GLU A 55 -9.89 -13.99 -10.40
C GLU A 55 -10.18 -12.82 -9.44
N ASP A 56 -11.35 -12.21 -9.54
CA ASP A 56 -11.81 -11.07 -8.73
C ASP A 56 -11.57 -11.23 -7.21
N ALA A 57 -11.64 -12.47 -6.69
CA ALA A 57 -11.41 -12.76 -5.28
C ALA A 57 -9.94 -12.55 -4.84
N ALA A 58 -8.97 -12.78 -5.73
CA ALA A 58 -7.56 -12.52 -5.42
C ALA A 58 -7.27 -11.01 -5.42
N MET A 59 -7.97 -10.26 -6.27
CA MET A 59 -7.91 -8.79 -6.33
C MET A 59 -8.37 -8.15 -5.03
N ASP A 60 -9.54 -8.55 -4.52
CA ASP A 60 -10.08 -7.99 -3.28
C ASP A 60 -9.15 -8.24 -2.09
N VAL A 61 -8.57 -9.44 -2.00
CA VAL A 61 -7.68 -9.82 -0.91
C VAL A 61 -6.32 -9.11 -1.02
N ALA A 62 -5.84 -8.84 -2.24
CA ALA A 62 -4.58 -8.12 -2.46
C ALA A 62 -4.74 -6.64 -2.12
N ALA A 63 -5.84 -6.02 -2.56
CA ALA A 63 -6.19 -4.65 -2.23
C ALA A 63 -6.39 -4.49 -0.71
N ALA A 64 -7.08 -5.43 -0.06
CA ALA A 64 -7.26 -5.41 1.40
C ALA A 64 -5.92 -5.51 2.15
N ALA A 65 -5.07 -6.50 1.81
CA ALA A 65 -3.78 -6.68 2.47
C ALA A 65 -2.85 -5.46 2.32
N MET A 66 -2.94 -4.77 1.18
CA MET A 66 -2.19 -3.56 0.90
C MET A 66 -2.73 -2.34 1.65
N ALA A 67 -4.06 -2.17 1.69
CA ALA A 67 -4.71 -1.10 2.44
C ALA A 67 -4.47 -1.21 3.94
N ASP A 68 -4.59 -2.43 4.51
CA ASP A 68 -4.30 -2.70 5.92
C ASP A 68 -2.85 -2.33 6.26
N ALA A 69 -1.89 -2.81 5.47
CA ALA A 69 -0.48 -2.53 5.68
C ALA A 69 -0.11 -1.05 5.51
N PHE A 70 -0.81 -0.33 4.62
CA PHE A 70 -0.66 1.11 4.45
C PHE A 70 -1.18 1.88 5.67
N LEU A 71 -2.40 1.59 6.13
CA LEU A 71 -3.01 2.26 7.27
C LEU A 71 -2.25 1.97 8.58
N GLU A 72 -1.84 0.72 8.81
CA GLU A 72 -1.01 0.34 9.96
C GLU A 72 0.30 1.16 9.98
N ARG A 73 0.94 1.29 8.81
CA ARG A 73 2.20 2.04 8.70
C ARG A 73 2.01 3.54 8.95
N ILE A 74 0.90 4.14 8.51
CA ILE A 74 0.56 5.54 8.83
C ILE A 74 0.44 5.74 10.34
N VAL A 75 -0.27 4.85 11.04
CA VAL A 75 -0.44 4.96 12.50
C VAL A 75 0.91 4.91 13.21
N ILE A 76 1.80 3.99 12.81
CA ILE A 76 3.16 3.88 13.37
C ILE A 76 3.96 5.17 13.14
N LEU A 77 3.94 5.71 11.92
CA LEU A 77 4.71 6.90 11.54
C LEU A 77 4.18 8.16 12.26
N GLU A 78 2.86 8.36 12.35
CA GLU A 78 2.27 9.45 13.12
C GLU A 78 2.58 9.31 14.61
N THR A 79 2.52 8.09 15.17
CA THR A 79 2.86 7.87 16.59
C THR A 79 4.32 8.23 16.86
N ALA A 80 5.24 7.77 16.02
CA ALA A 80 6.67 8.08 16.14
C ALA A 80 6.94 9.59 16.08
N ARG A 81 6.20 10.33 15.23
CA ARG A 81 6.30 11.78 15.11
C ARG A 81 5.80 12.54 16.34
N ILE A 82 4.76 12.04 17.02
CA ILE A 82 4.17 12.70 18.21
C ILE A 82 5.05 12.52 19.45
N VAL A 83 5.73 11.37 19.56
CA VAL A 83 6.53 11.00 20.73
C VAL A 83 8.01 11.45 20.61
N GLY A 84 8.50 11.64 19.38
CA GLY A 84 9.88 12.02 19.07
C GLY A 84 10.16 13.52 19.08
#